data_AF-A0A1H5UJ46-F1
#
_entry.id   AF-A0A1H5UJ46-F1
#
_cell.length_a   1.000
_cell.length_b   1.000
_cell.length_c   1.000
_cell.angle_alpha   90.00
_cell.angle_beta   90.00
_cell.angle_gamma   90.00
#
_symmetry.space_group_name_H-M   'P 1'
#
loop_
_entity.id
_entity.type
_entity.pdbx_description
1 polymer ?
#
loop_
_entity_poly.entity_id
_entity_poly.type
_entity_poly.pdbx_seq_one_letter_code
_entity_poly.pdbx_strand_id
1 'polypeptide(L)'
;MSQTAVSPLSAPRPTLRSVTASLAGTVPGRIALGLAATLVVAAAAHVAFPLPFTPVPFILTPLAVLAVGLAFGPMGGFAVLAAYLLEGACGLPVFSPTGPGGVAQLVGPTGGYLMSYPLVAMVAGLATRMSPRMPRFLAATLSGVAAMTILFAFGAGWLAHWNEILAPGHVSLQLVAMSAIVPFLPGEIVKVLAAAGIYSTLRRSR
;
A
#
# COMPACT_ATOMS: atom_id res chain seq x y z
N MET A 1 -4.49 -17.38 -65.42
CA MET A 1 -5.32 -17.08 -64.23
C MET A 1 -4.48 -17.32 -62.98
N SER A 2 -3.77 -16.30 -62.50
CA SER A 2 -2.97 -16.41 -61.25
C SER A 2 -3.78 -15.83 -60.09
N GLN A 3 -4.18 -16.71 -59.15
CA GLN A 3 -4.74 -16.30 -57.87
C GLN A 3 -3.63 -15.70 -57.00
N THR A 4 -3.71 -14.41 -56.73
CA THR A 4 -2.95 -13.74 -55.67
C THR A 4 -3.58 -14.10 -54.33
N ALA A 5 -2.93 -15.00 -53.58
CA ALA A 5 -3.29 -15.30 -52.21
C ALA A 5 -3.12 -14.05 -51.35
N VAL A 6 -4.23 -13.46 -50.92
CA VAL A 6 -4.24 -12.37 -49.94
C VAL A 6 -3.86 -12.97 -48.60
N SER A 7 -2.61 -12.73 -48.18
CA SER A 7 -2.10 -13.11 -46.86
C SER A 7 -2.99 -12.46 -45.79
N PRO A 8 -3.57 -13.22 -44.84
CA PRO A 8 -4.42 -12.63 -43.81
C PRO A 8 -3.57 -11.71 -42.95
N LEU A 9 -3.89 -10.42 -42.97
CA LEU A 9 -3.30 -9.41 -42.09
C LEU A 9 -3.44 -9.90 -40.63
N SER A 10 -2.32 -10.25 -40.01
CA SER A 10 -2.30 -10.64 -38.61
C SER A 10 -2.72 -9.43 -37.76
N ALA A 11 -3.90 -9.50 -37.15
CA ALA A 11 -4.33 -8.47 -36.22
C ALA A 11 -3.29 -8.37 -35.08
N PRO A 12 -2.83 -7.17 -34.70
CA PRO A 12 -1.88 -7.01 -33.60
C PRO A 12 -2.44 -7.64 -32.32
N ARG A 13 -1.70 -8.57 -31.70
CA ARG A 13 -2.11 -9.15 -30.42
C ARG A 13 -2.15 -8.04 -29.36
N PRO A 14 -3.25 -7.89 -28.61
CA PRO A 14 -3.31 -6.92 -27.54
C PRO A 14 -2.20 -7.22 -26.54
N THR A 15 -1.37 -6.20 -26.26
CA THR A 15 -0.33 -6.31 -25.25
C THR A 15 -0.95 -6.01 -23.88
N LEU A 16 -0.36 -6.51 -22.79
CA LEU A 16 -0.81 -6.17 -21.43
C LEU A 16 -0.91 -4.64 -21.20
N ARG A 17 -0.10 -3.88 -21.93
CA ARG A 17 -0.10 -2.41 -21.95
C ARG A 17 -1.38 -1.83 -22.58
N SER A 18 -1.82 -2.34 -23.73
CA SER A 18 -3.03 -1.83 -24.39
C SER A 18 -4.29 -2.20 -23.60
N VAL A 19 -4.29 -3.36 -22.96
CA VAL A 19 -5.41 -3.81 -22.10
C VAL A 19 -5.52 -2.92 -20.85
N THR A 20 -4.44 -2.72 -20.11
CA THR A 20 -4.47 -1.88 -18.89
C THR A 20 -4.79 -0.42 -19.17
N ALA A 21 -4.28 0.13 -20.28
CA ALA A 21 -4.62 1.49 -20.71
C ALA A 21 -6.10 1.62 -21.11
N SER A 22 -6.65 0.62 -21.81
CA SER A 22 -8.07 0.58 -22.17
C SER A 22 -8.97 0.48 -20.93
N LEU A 23 -8.61 -0.37 -19.97
CA LEU A 23 -9.34 -0.51 -18.70
C LEU A 23 -9.31 0.79 -17.88
N ALA A 24 -8.16 1.45 -17.77
CA ALA A 24 -8.03 2.70 -17.03
C ALA A 24 -8.88 3.84 -17.63
N GLY A 25 -9.22 3.78 -18.92
CA GLY A 25 -10.07 4.75 -19.60
C GLY A 25 -11.57 4.62 -19.30
N THR A 26 -12.01 3.53 -18.65
CA THR A 26 -13.43 3.28 -18.35
C THR A 26 -13.68 3.20 -16.84
N VAL A 27 -14.89 3.54 -16.39
CA VAL A 27 -15.27 3.41 -14.97
C VAL A 27 -15.16 1.95 -14.50
N PRO A 28 -15.69 0.93 -15.21
CA PRO A 28 -15.58 -0.46 -14.80
C PRO A 28 -14.13 -0.95 -14.73
N GLY A 29 -13.28 -0.55 -15.69
CA GLY A 29 -11.89 -0.96 -15.69
C GLY A 29 -11.07 -0.32 -14.56
N ARG A 30 -11.38 0.93 -14.17
CA ARG A 30 -10.79 1.56 -12.96
C ARG A 30 -11.19 0.84 -11.69
N ILE A 31 -12.45 0.40 -11.57
CA ILE A 31 -12.93 -0.40 -10.44
C ILE A 31 -12.18 -1.74 -10.40
N ALA A 32 -12.09 -2.44 -11.53
CA ALA A 32 -11.38 -3.72 -11.62
C ALA A 32 -9.89 -3.59 -11.24
N LEU A 33 -9.22 -2.53 -11.69
CA LEU A 33 -7.84 -2.23 -11.31
C LEU A 33 -7.69 -1.93 -9.82
N GLY A 34 -8.65 -1.20 -9.24
CA GLY A 34 -8.69 -0.92 -7.80
C GLY A 34 -8.83 -2.20 -6.96
N LEU A 35 -9.77 -3.08 -7.33
CA LEU A 35 -9.96 -4.38 -6.65
C LEU A 35 -8.75 -5.30 -6.82
N ALA A 36 -8.12 -5.32 -7.99
CA ALA A 36 -6.88 -6.06 -8.17
C ALA A 36 -5.76 -5.52 -7.27
N ALA A 37 -5.72 -4.20 -7.06
CA ALA A 37 -4.76 -3.58 -6.15
C ALA A 37 -5.05 -3.91 -4.67
N THR A 38 -6.32 -3.97 -4.23
CA THR A 38 -6.64 -4.40 -2.86
C THR A 38 -6.24 -5.85 -2.62
N LEU A 39 -6.40 -6.74 -3.62
CA LEU A 39 -5.91 -8.12 -3.55
C LEU A 39 -4.38 -8.21 -3.39
N VAL A 40 -3.62 -7.36 -4.07
CA VAL A 40 -2.15 -7.29 -3.91
C VAL A 40 -1.78 -6.86 -2.50
N VAL A 41 -2.50 -5.88 -1.93
CA VAL A 41 -2.29 -5.43 -0.55
C VAL A 41 -2.62 -6.56 0.45
N ALA A 42 -3.72 -7.30 0.21
CA ALA A 42 -4.10 -8.45 1.02
C ALA A 42 -3.07 -9.58 0.96
N ALA A 43 -2.54 -9.90 -0.22
CA ALA A 43 -1.47 -10.88 -0.37
C ALA A 43 -0.20 -10.46 0.39
N ALA A 44 0.16 -9.17 0.33
CA ALA A 44 1.28 -8.64 1.10
C ALA A 44 1.03 -8.67 2.62
N ALA A 45 -0.22 -8.53 3.06
CA ALA A 45 -0.60 -8.64 4.47
C ALA A 45 -0.43 -10.05 5.05
N HIS A 46 -0.52 -11.09 4.21
CA HIS A 46 -0.26 -12.47 4.62
C HIS A 46 1.22 -12.80 4.76
N VAL A 47 2.11 -11.98 4.19
CA VAL A 47 3.56 -12.08 4.44
C VAL A 47 3.85 -11.35 5.75
N ALA A 48 3.60 -12.06 6.87
CA ALA A 48 3.66 -11.54 8.22
C ALA A 48 4.56 -12.38 9.13
N PHE A 49 5.41 -11.72 9.90
CA PHE A 49 6.28 -12.33 10.90
C PHE A 49 5.97 -11.73 12.27
N PRO A 50 5.36 -12.49 13.20
CA PRO A 50 5.10 -12.00 14.54
C PRO A 50 6.43 -11.77 15.29
N LEU A 51 6.50 -10.68 16.05
CA LEU A 51 7.65 -10.35 16.88
C LEU A 51 7.32 -10.65 18.35
N PRO A 52 8.19 -11.32 19.11
CA PRO A 52 7.84 -11.79 20.46
C PRO A 52 7.68 -10.68 21.50
N PHE A 53 8.13 -9.45 21.20
CA PHE A 53 8.16 -8.31 22.12
C PHE A 53 7.14 -7.20 21.78
N THR A 54 6.35 -7.36 20.71
CA THR A 54 5.34 -6.37 20.31
C THR A 54 4.10 -7.04 19.71
N PRO A 55 2.88 -6.55 19.98
CA PRO A 55 1.67 -7.08 19.35
C PRO A 55 1.58 -6.74 17.84
N VAL A 56 2.48 -5.89 17.33
CA VAL A 56 2.49 -5.47 15.93
C VAL A 56 3.40 -6.42 15.13
N PRO A 57 2.88 -7.18 14.15
CA PRO A 57 3.69 -8.06 13.32
C PRO A 57 4.54 -7.26 12.32
N PHE A 58 5.70 -7.81 11.94
CA PHE A 58 6.45 -7.30 10.79
C PHE A 58 5.83 -7.82 9.49
N ILE A 59 5.27 -6.92 8.68
CA ILE A 59 4.45 -7.27 7.49
C ILE A 59 4.95 -6.60 6.22
N LEU A 60 4.64 -7.17 5.05
CA LEU A 60 4.98 -6.59 3.75
C LEU A 60 3.97 -5.52 3.29
N THR A 61 2.82 -5.37 3.95
CA THR A 61 1.73 -4.46 3.57
C THR A 61 2.16 -3.00 3.31
N PRO A 62 3.02 -2.36 4.13
CA PRO A 62 3.46 -0.98 3.86
C PRO A 62 4.10 -0.80 2.48
N LEU A 63 4.84 -1.79 1.96
CA LEU A 63 5.36 -1.79 0.59
C LEU A 63 4.22 -1.68 -0.43
N ALA A 64 3.20 -2.52 -0.29
CA ALA A 64 2.05 -2.56 -1.20
C ALA A 64 1.25 -1.26 -1.12
N VAL A 65 1.03 -0.72 0.08
CA VAL A 65 0.35 0.57 0.30
C VAL A 65 1.08 1.71 -0.41
N LEU A 66 2.41 1.78 -0.27
CA LEU A 66 3.24 2.76 -0.99
C LEU A 66 3.13 2.57 -2.51
N ALA A 67 3.25 1.33 -2.99
CA ALA A 67 3.18 1.01 -4.41
C ALA A 67 1.82 1.39 -5.02
N VAL A 68 0.72 1.14 -4.32
CA VAL A 68 -0.63 1.56 -4.74
C VAL A 68 -0.75 3.08 -4.78
N GLY A 69 -0.27 3.79 -3.76
CA GLY A 69 -0.22 5.25 -3.78
C GLY A 69 0.53 5.81 -4.99
N LEU A 70 1.73 5.27 -5.26
CA LEU A 70 2.57 5.66 -6.39
C LEU A 70 1.95 5.31 -7.76
N ALA A 71 1.21 4.21 -7.86
CA ALA A 71 0.58 3.75 -9.09
C ALA A 71 -0.72 4.51 -9.44
N PHE A 72 -1.58 4.75 -8.45
CA PHE A 72 -2.91 5.35 -8.63
C PHE A 72 -2.93 6.87 -8.35
N GLY A 73 -1.84 7.44 -7.85
CA GLY A 73 -1.76 8.85 -7.43
C GLY A 73 -2.52 9.10 -6.11
N PRO A 74 -2.59 10.37 -5.64
CA PRO A 74 -3.03 10.65 -4.27
C PRO A 74 -4.46 10.19 -3.97
N MET A 75 -5.43 10.66 -4.77
CA MET A 75 -6.84 10.32 -4.53
C MET A 75 -7.20 8.91 -4.98
N GLY A 76 -6.52 8.39 -6.02
CA GLY A 76 -6.73 7.02 -6.47
C GLY A 76 -6.23 6.02 -5.45
N GLY A 77 -5.02 6.23 -4.91
CA GLY A 77 -4.46 5.42 -3.83
C GLY A 77 -5.32 5.49 -2.57
N PHE A 78 -5.73 6.69 -2.16
CA PHE A 78 -6.67 6.85 -1.03
C PHE A 78 -7.93 6.00 -1.20
N ALA A 79 -8.58 6.09 -2.37
CA ALA A 79 -9.81 5.35 -2.64
C ALA A 79 -9.61 3.83 -2.63
N VAL A 80 -8.51 3.33 -3.19
CA VAL A 80 -8.17 1.90 -3.17
C VAL A 80 -7.94 1.40 -1.74
N LEU A 81 -7.16 2.14 -0.93
CA LEU A 81 -6.89 1.70 0.43
C LEU A 81 -8.08 1.90 1.37
N ALA A 82 -8.97 2.86 1.09
CA ALA A 82 -10.25 2.95 1.77
C ALA A 82 -11.13 1.72 1.45
N ALA A 83 -11.17 1.29 0.19
CA ALA A 83 -11.87 0.06 -0.19
C ALA A 83 -11.28 -1.18 0.51
N TYR A 84 -9.95 -1.29 0.60
CA TYR A 84 -9.27 -2.36 1.37
C TYR A 84 -9.69 -2.39 2.85
N LEU A 85 -9.83 -1.22 3.49
CA LEU A 85 -10.33 -1.17 4.87
C LEU A 85 -11.80 -1.58 4.98
N LEU A 86 -12.64 -1.19 4.02
CA LEU A 86 -14.04 -1.60 3.96
C LEU A 86 -14.18 -3.11 3.74
N GLU A 87 -13.37 -3.70 2.86
CA GLU A 87 -13.31 -5.15 2.64
C GLU A 87 -13.03 -5.90 3.94
N GLY A 88 -12.01 -5.46 4.69
CA GLY A 88 -11.70 -6.06 5.98
C GLY A 88 -12.75 -5.77 7.06
N ALA A 89 -13.36 -4.58 7.08
CA ALA A 89 -14.45 -4.26 7.99
C ALA A 89 -15.70 -5.13 7.75
N CYS A 90 -15.98 -5.49 6.49
CA CYS A 90 -17.02 -6.45 6.11
C CYS A 90 -16.69 -7.90 6.47
N GLY A 91 -15.52 -8.17 7.06
CA GLY A 91 -15.10 -9.48 7.51
C GLY A 91 -14.35 -10.32 6.47
N LEU A 92 -13.96 -9.72 5.32
CA LEU A 92 -13.10 -10.43 4.38
C LEU A 92 -11.70 -10.65 4.98
N PRO A 93 -11.05 -11.79 4.72
CA PRO A 93 -9.73 -12.12 5.27
C PRO A 93 -8.62 -11.39 4.48
N VAL A 94 -8.66 -10.06 4.46
CA VAL A 94 -7.69 -9.22 3.72
C VAL A 94 -6.57 -8.69 4.61
N PHE A 95 -6.79 -8.62 5.92
CA PHE A 95 -5.79 -8.19 6.90
C PHE A 95 -4.81 -9.31 7.27
N SER A 96 -3.75 -8.96 8.01
CA SER A 96 -2.76 -9.93 8.48
C SER A 96 -3.43 -11.04 9.29
N PRO A 97 -3.11 -12.33 9.04
CA PRO A 97 -3.70 -13.47 9.72
C PRO A 97 -3.26 -13.60 11.19
N THR A 98 -2.29 -12.79 11.62
CA THR A 98 -1.82 -12.77 13.01
C THR A 98 -2.76 -12.00 13.96
N GLY A 99 -3.81 -11.34 13.43
CA GLY A 99 -4.78 -10.58 14.21
C GLY A 99 -6.15 -11.24 14.26
N PRO A 100 -7.12 -10.65 14.99
CA PRO A 100 -8.46 -11.19 15.12
C PRO A 100 -9.32 -11.09 13.84
N GLY A 101 -8.84 -10.41 12.80
CA GLY A 101 -9.61 -10.13 11.58
C GLY A 101 -10.73 -9.11 11.79
N GLY A 102 -11.40 -8.75 10.69
CA GLY A 102 -12.62 -7.95 10.74
C GLY A 102 -12.45 -6.56 11.36
N VAL A 103 -13.57 -6.05 11.89
CA VAL A 103 -13.60 -4.81 12.70
C VAL A 103 -12.76 -4.94 13.97
N ALA A 104 -12.65 -6.14 14.55
CA ALA A 104 -11.86 -6.36 15.77
C ALA A 104 -10.38 -6.00 15.57
N GLN A 105 -9.83 -6.24 14.38
CA GLN A 105 -8.43 -5.89 14.08
C GLN A 105 -8.25 -4.40 13.81
N LEU A 106 -9.29 -3.73 13.31
CA LEU A 106 -9.35 -2.29 13.09
C LEU A 106 -9.36 -1.48 14.40
N VAL A 107 -9.98 -2.04 15.44
CA VAL A 107 -9.96 -1.45 16.79
C VAL A 107 -8.91 -2.10 17.69
N GLY A 108 -8.14 -3.08 17.22
CA GLY A 108 -7.11 -3.78 17.99
C GLY A 108 -5.76 -3.04 18.01
N PRO A 109 -4.68 -3.65 18.53
CA PRO A 109 -3.38 -2.99 18.70
C PRO A 109 -2.76 -2.47 17.38
N THR A 110 -3.08 -3.09 16.25
CA THR A 110 -2.61 -2.68 14.91
C THR A 110 -3.52 -1.64 14.23
N GLY A 111 -4.64 -1.26 14.87
CA GLY A 111 -5.69 -0.45 14.27
C GLY A 111 -5.21 0.87 13.68
N GLY A 112 -4.39 1.62 14.41
CA GLY A 112 -3.82 2.89 13.94
C GLY A 112 -2.99 2.76 12.66
N TYR A 113 -2.25 1.65 12.50
CA TYR A 113 -1.51 1.40 11.26
C TYR A 113 -2.49 1.17 10.10
N LEU A 114 -3.47 0.30 10.26
CA LEU A 114 -4.49 0.00 9.23
C LEU A 114 -5.25 1.27 8.83
N MET A 115 -5.77 2.01 9.80
CA MET A 115 -6.56 3.23 9.56
C MET A 115 -5.77 4.33 8.84
N SER A 116 -4.44 4.32 8.97
CA SER A 116 -3.59 5.28 8.28
C SER A 116 -3.37 4.96 6.80
N TYR A 117 -3.59 3.71 6.34
CA TYR A 117 -3.23 3.28 4.99
C TYR A 117 -3.80 4.15 3.85
N PRO A 118 -5.04 4.65 3.89
CA PRO A 118 -5.54 5.59 2.89
C PRO A 118 -4.71 6.88 2.83
N LEU A 119 -4.33 7.45 3.98
CA LEU A 119 -3.50 8.65 4.07
C LEU A 119 -2.06 8.38 3.63
N VAL A 120 -1.49 7.24 4.01
CA VAL A 120 -0.16 6.78 3.59
C VAL A 120 -0.10 6.66 2.07
N ALA A 121 -1.09 6.01 1.44
CA ALA A 121 -1.17 5.89 -0.01
C ALA A 121 -1.37 7.25 -0.69
N MET A 122 -2.19 8.13 -0.11
CA MET A 122 -2.39 9.49 -0.62
C MET A 122 -1.09 10.28 -0.67
N VAL A 123 -0.32 10.26 0.43
CA VAL A 123 0.94 10.99 0.54
C VAL A 123 2.03 10.39 -0.33
N ALA A 124 2.14 9.06 -0.40
CA ALA A 124 3.04 8.39 -1.34
C ALA A 124 2.71 8.79 -2.80
N GLY A 125 1.42 8.88 -3.13
CA GLY A 125 0.97 9.31 -4.45
C GLY A 125 1.35 10.75 -4.84
N LEU A 126 1.73 11.61 -3.89
CA LEU A 126 2.18 12.98 -4.17
C LEU A 126 3.44 13.02 -5.05
N ALA A 127 4.23 11.93 -5.10
CA ALA A 127 5.32 11.79 -6.07
C ALA A 127 4.90 12.07 -7.52
N THR A 128 3.65 11.75 -7.87
CA THR A 128 3.10 11.96 -9.22
C THR A 128 2.86 13.43 -9.55
N ARG A 129 2.82 14.30 -8.53
CA ARG A 129 2.58 15.75 -8.63
C ARG A 129 3.84 16.58 -8.38
N MET A 130 4.95 15.95 -7.99
CA MET A 130 6.23 16.63 -7.80
C MET A 130 6.80 17.12 -9.14
N SER A 131 7.75 18.05 -9.06
CA SER A 131 8.37 18.71 -10.22
C SER A 131 8.82 17.68 -11.27
N PRO A 132 8.48 17.88 -12.57
CA PRO A 132 8.95 16.99 -13.66
C PRO A 132 10.47 16.91 -13.80
N ARG A 133 11.20 17.91 -13.26
CA ARG A 133 12.67 17.94 -13.24
C ARG A 133 13.27 17.02 -12.18
N MET A 134 12.48 16.59 -11.20
CA MET A 134 12.94 15.72 -10.12
C MET A 134 13.05 14.27 -10.62
N PRO A 135 14.15 13.55 -10.32
CA PRO A 135 14.24 12.13 -10.60
C PRO A 135 13.09 11.37 -9.95
N ARG A 136 12.40 10.51 -10.71
CA ARG A 136 11.21 9.78 -10.23
C ARG A 136 11.49 8.94 -8.99
N PHE A 137 12.68 8.33 -8.92
CA PHE A 137 13.13 7.59 -7.74
C PHE A 137 13.18 8.51 -6.51
N LEU A 138 13.81 9.68 -6.65
CA LEU A 138 13.90 10.66 -5.55
C LEU A 138 12.51 11.15 -5.11
N ALA A 139 11.64 11.49 -6.05
CA ALA A 139 10.26 11.91 -5.75
C ALA A 139 9.49 10.82 -4.97
N ALA A 140 9.61 9.56 -5.39
CA ALA A 140 8.98 8.42 -4.72
C ALA A 140 9.59 8.13 -3.34
N THR A 141 10.92 8.26 -3.18
CA THR A 141 11.58 8.09 -1.89
C THR A 141 11.13 9.19 -0.91
N LEU A 142 11.13 10.47 -1.32
CA LEU A 142 10.75 11.57 -0.44
C LEU A 142 9.28 11.48 0.02
N SER A 143 8.37 11.24 -0.92
CA SER A 143 6.95 11.01 -0.60
C SER A 143 6.72 9.74 0.22
N GLY A 144 7.48 8.67 -0.04
CA GLY A 144 7.45 7.42 0.72
C GLY A 144 7.90 7.61 2.17
N VAL A 145 8.99 8.36 2.41
CA VAL A 145 9.43 8.73 3.77
C VAL A 145 8.35 9.54 4.48
N ALA A 146 7.77 10.55 3.83
CA ALA A 146 6.68 11.34 4.40
C ALA A 146 5.45 10.48 4.73
N ALA A 147 5.13 9.51 3.87
CA ALA A 147 4.04 8.57 4.10
C ALA A 147 4.33 7.63 5.29
N MET A 148 5.58 7.17 5.45
CA MET A 148 5.98 6.36 6.61
C MET A 148 5.91 7.15 7.92
N THR A 149 6.19 8.46 7.92
CA THR A 149 5.97 9.30 9.10
C THR A 149 4.51 9.28 9.55
N ILE A 150 3.56 9.32 8.61
CA ILE A 150 2.12 9.21 8.91
C ILE A 150 1.80 7.82 9.47
N LEU A 151 2.31 6.76 8.82
CA LEU A 151 2.11 5.38 9.27
C LEU A 151 2.53 5.20 10.73
N PHE A 152 3.75 5.64 11.07
CA PHE A 152 4.27 5.52 12.42
C PHE A 152 3.60 6.46 13.43
N ALA A 153 3.21 7.67 13.03
CA ALA A 153 2.51 8.59 13.93
C ALA A 153 1.15 8.04 14.36
N PHE A 154 0.35 7.55 13.40
CA PHE A 154 -0.96 6.95 13.69
C PHE A 154 -0.82 5.59 14.39
N GLY A 155 0.12 4.76 13.94
CA GLY A 155 0.36 3.44 14.53
C GLY A 155 0.83 3.51 15.98
N ALA A 156 1.86 4.31 16.26
CA ALA A 156 2.39 4.49 17.61
C ALA A 156 1.40 5.23 18.52
N GLY A 157 0.73 6.27 18.02
CA GLY A 157 -0.28 7.01 18.77
C GLY A 157 -1.47 6.12 19.18
N TRP A 158 -1.98 5.30 18.26
CA TRP A 158 -3.03 4.34 18.56
C TRP A 158 -2.56 3.25 19.53
N LEU A 159 -1.37 2.69 19.32
CA LEU A 159 -0.86 1.63 20.20
C LEU A 159 -0.64 2.14 21.64
N ALA A 160 -0.21 3.39 21.79
CA ALA A 160 -0.13 4.04 23.10
C ALA A 160 -1.50 4.11 23.77
N HIS A 161 -2.51 4.60 23.05
CA HIS A 161 -3.88 4.68 23.54
C HIS A 161 -4.50 3.30 23.85
N TRP A 162 -4.26 2.31 22.99
CA TRP A 162 -4.71 0.93 23.18
C TRP A 162 -4.13 0.30 24.44
N ASN A 163 -2.84 0.52 24.71
CA ASN A 163 -2.20 0.04 25.93
C ASN A 163 -2.77 0.71 27.19
N GLU A 164 -3.11 2.01 27.11
CA GLU A 164 -3.73 2.74 28.20
C GLU A 164 -5.13 2.19 28.55
N ILE A 165 -5.91 1.77 27.55
CA ILE A 165 -7.21 1.12 27.75
C ILE A 165 -7.06 -0.20 28.52
N LEU A 166 -6.04 -1.00 28.17
CA LEU A 166 -5.80 -2.33 28.77
C LEU A 166 -5.19 -2.25 30.18
N ALA A 167 -4.27 -1.32 30.39
CA ALA A 167 -3.58 -1.12 31.65
C ALA A 167 -3.53 0.37 31.98
N PRO A 168 -4.59 0.91 32.62
CA PRO A 168 -4.68 2.33 32.94
C PRO A 168 -3.48 2.79 33.77
N GLY A 169 -2.73 3.77 33.25
CA GLY A 169 -1.50 4.27 33.85
C GLY A 169 -0.62 5.03 32.86
N HIS A 170 0.55 5.47 33.30
CA HIS A 170 1.50 6.19 32.44
C HIS A 170 2.15 5.22 31.45
N VAL A 171 1.73 5.28 30.19
CA VAL A 171 2.40 4.56 29.10
C VAL A 171 3.73 5.25 28.79
N SER A 172 4.85 4.55 29.02
CA SER A 172 6.18 5.06 28.70
C SER A 172 6.33 5.31 27.20
N LEU A 173 6.68 6.54 26.81
CA LEU A 173 7.00 6.88 25.41
C LEU A 173 8.13 6.01 24.86
N GLN A 174 9.09 5.64 25.70
CA GLN A 174 10.18 4.73 25.30
C GLN A 174 9.65 3.34 24.96
N LEU A 175 8.72 2.81 25.75
CA LEU A 175 8.10 1.51 25.48
C LEU A 175 7.37 1.53 24.14
N VAL A 176 6.57 2.58 23.89
CA VAL A 176 5.87 2.76 22.62
C VAL A 176 6.84 2.86 21.45
N ALA A 177 7.92 3.65 21.57
CA ALA A 177 8.91 3.76 20.51
C ALA A 177 9.59 2.41 20.20
N MET A 178 9.94 1.66 21.24
CA MET A 178 10.57 0.33 21.11
C MET A 178 9.61 -0.76 20.61
N SER A 179 8.31 -0.62 20.82
CA SER A 179 7.32 -1.60 20.37
C SER A 179 6.67 -1.25 19.02
N ALA A 180 6.62 0.03 18.65
CA ALA A 180 5.82 0.53 17.53
C ALA A 180 6.65 1.04 16.33
N ILE A 181 7.90 1.47 16.57
CA ILE A 181 8.69 2.19 15.56
C ILE A 181 10.03 1.51 15.31
N VAL A 182 10.89 1.46 16.33
CA VAL A 182 12.31 1.12 16.19
C VAL A 182 12.57 -0.24 15.53
N PRO A 183 11.86 -1.33 15.89
CA PRO A 183 12.07 -2.64 15.26
C PRO A 183 11.78 -2.66 13.76
N PHE A 184 10.89 -1.78 13.29
CA PHE A 184 10.39 -1.79 11.92
C PHE A 184 11.22 -0.89 10.99
N LEU A 185 11.93 0.10 11.52
CA LEU A 185 12.66 1.11 10.74
C LEU A 185 13.57 0.52 9.65
N PRO A 186 14.44 -0.49 9.93
CA PRO A 186 15.31 -1.04 8.88
C PRO A 186 14.52 -1.63 7.71
N GLY A 187 13.45 -2.37 8.02
CA GLY A 187 12.57 -2.96 7.02
C GLY A 187 11.78 -1.92 6.24
N GLU A 188 11.30 -0.86 6.90
CA GLU A 188 10.56 0.21 6.23
C GLU A 188 11.44 1.02 5.28
N ILE A 189 12.72 1.26 5.62
CA ILE A 189 13.68 1.88 4.70
C ILE A 189 13.80 1.04 3.42
N VAL A 190 13.99 -0.28 3.56
CA VAL A 190 14.08 -1.18 2.40
C VAL A 190 12.80 -1.15 1.56
N LYS A 191 11.62 -1.16 2.20
CA LYS A 191 10.32 -1.11 1.51
C LYS A 191 10.12 0.21 0.78
N VAL A 192 10.48 1.35 1.37
CA VAL A 192 10.42 2.66 0.69
C VAL A 192 11.30 2.67 -0.56
N LEU A 193 12.55 2.21 -0.45
CA LEU A 193 13.47 2.17 -1.59
C LEU A 193 13.01 1.19 -2.67
N ALA A 194 12.45 0.04 -2.27
CA ALA A 194 11.87 -0.93 -3.20
C ALA A 194 10.66 -0.35 -3.94
N ALA A 195 9.73 0.30 -3.25
CA ALA A 195 8.58 0.96 -3.85
C ALA A 195 9.01 2.08 -4.84
N ALA A 196 10.01 2.89 -4.46
CA ALA A 196 10.59 3.91 -5.32
C ALA A 196 11.26 3.31 -6.57
N GLY A 197 11.98 2.20 -6.40
CA GLY A 197 12.59 1.43 -7.48
C GLY A 197 11.54 0.95 -8.49
N ILE A 198 10.50 0.26 -8.00
CA ILE A 198 9.37 -0.23 -8.81
C ILE A 198 8.72 0.93 -9.60
N TYR A 199 8.41 2.04 -8.91
CA TYR A 199 7.79 3.21 -9.53
C TYR A 199 8.65 3.82 -10.63
N SER A 200 9.96 3.96 -10.38
CA SER A 200 10.89 4.57 -11.34
C SER A 200 11.06 3.74 -12.61
N THR A 201 11.06 2.40 -12.49
CA THR A 201 11.20 1.46 -13.62
C THR A 201 9.94 1.41 -14.47
N LEU A 202 8.77 1.25 -13.84
CA LEU A 202 7.48 1.13 -14.55
C LEU A 202 7.09 2.40 -15.33
N ARG A 203 7.60 3.57 -14.90
CA ARG A 203 7.40 4.83 -15.64
C ARG A 203 8.49 5.12 -16.67
N ARG A 204 9.68 4.50 -16.60
CA ARG A 204 10.68 4.62 -17.67
C ARG A 204 10.23 3.94 -18.96
N SER A 205 9.38 2.92 -18.87
CA SER A 205 8.76 2.24 -20.01
C SER A 205 7.50 2.94 -20.55
N ARG A 206 7.13 4.12 -20.02
CA ARG A 206 6.03 4.95 -20.51
C ARG A 206 6.57 6.10 -21.34
#